data_AF-A0A7R9SVK1-F1
#
_entry.id   AF-A0A7R9SVK1-F1
#
_cell.length_a   1.000
_cell.length_b   1.000
_cell.length_c   1.000
_cell.angle_alpha   90.00
_cell.angle_beta   90.00
_cell.angle_gamma   90.00
#
_symmetry.space_group_name_H-M   'P 1'
#
loop_
_entity.id
_entity.type
_entity.pdbx_description
1 polymer ?
#
loop_
_entity_poly.entity_id
_entity_poly.type
_entity_poly.pdbx_seq_one_letter_code
_entity_poly.pdbx_strand_id
1 'polypeptide(L)'
;RLMDCAMRQVLPSPDWEVVILSQILIDDINSGYQGQMENLRVLKVNGEDVQSLQHLYNKIEGSQEDYARLDLDDDCVVILRTEDAKVANERILERHRIPSSTSPDLL
;
A
#
# COMPACT_ATOMS: atom_id res chain seq x y z
N ARG A 1 2.72 -7.68 17.32
CA ARG A 1 2.00 -7.97 16.05
C ARG A 1 2.94 -7.94 14.85
N LEU A 2 3.46 -6.78 14.41
CA LEU A 2 4.45 -6.73 13.32
C LEU A 2 5.75 -7.49 13.65
N MET A 3 6.28 -7.30 14.88
CA MET A 3 7.44 -8.06 15.36
C MET A 3 7.17 -9.56 15.40
N ASP A 4 5.95 -9.99 15.77
CA ASP A 4 5.60 -11.41 15.75
C ASP A 4 5.53 -11.97 14.34
N CYS A 5 5.08 -11.20 13.35
CA CYS A 5 5.10 -11.63 11.95
C CYS A 5 6.54 -11.75 11.43
N ALA A 6 7.37 -10.74 11.66
CA ALA A 6 8.79 -10.78 11.28
C ALA A 6 9.56 -11.92 11.97
N MET A 7 9.18 -12.28 13.20
CA MET A 7 9.85 -13.33 13.97
C MET A 7 9.27 -14.74 13.75
N ARG A 8 8.02 -14.88 13.29
CA ARG A 8 7.34 -16.20 13.19
C ARG A 8 7.06 -16.64 11.75
N GLN A 9 7.06 -15.75 10.77
CA GLN A 9 6.85 -16.15 9.38
C GLN A 9 8.17 -16.56 8.74
N VAL A 10 8.19 -17.80 8.27
CA VAL A 10 9.19 -18.25 7.29
C VAL A 10 8.76 -17.65 5.96
N LEU A 11 9.52 -16.67 5.49
CA LEU A 11 9.34 -16.13 4.15
C LEU A 11 9.60 -17.24 3.11
N PRO A 12 8.75 -17.40 2.09
CA PRO A 12 8.90 -18.46 1.10
C PRO A 12 10.22 -18.39 0.32
N SER A 13 10.75 -17.19 0.14
CA SER A 13 11.98 -16.90 -0.59
C SER A 13 12.71 -15.72 0.07
N PRO A 14 14.04 -15.59 -0.12
CA PRO A 14 14.82 -14.44 0.34
C PRO A 14 14.41 -13.10 -0.28
N ASP A 15 13.71 -13.12 -1.42
CA ASP A 15 13.24 -11.90 -2.11
C ASP A 15 11.90 -11.39 -1.56
N TRP A 16 11.32 -12.11 -0.60
CA TRP A 16 10.04 -11.71 0.00
C TRP A 16 10.25 -10.71 1.14
N GLU A 17 9.35 -9.75 1.23
CA GLU A 17 9.37 -8.69 2.22
C GLU A 17 8.00 -8.59 2.90
N VAL A 18 8.01 -8.24 4.18
CA VAL A 18 6.78 -7.88 4.89
C VAL A 18 6.45 -6.43 4.58
N VAL A 19 5.53 -6.21 3.64
CA VAL A 19 5.07 -4.88 3.26
C VAL A 19 3.99 -4.40 4.24
N ILE A 20 4.14 -3.17 4.75
CA ILE A 20 3.21 -2.58 5.71
C ILE A 20 2.62 -1.27 5.19
N LEU A 21 1.33 -1.08 5.43
CA LEU A 21 0.68 0.22 5.45
C LEU A 21 1.03 0.89 6.77
N SER A 22 2.01 1.80 6.74
CA SER A 22 2.43 2.53 7.94
C SER A 22 1.35 3.49 8.42
N GLN A 23 0.86 4.35 7.53
CA GLN A 23 -0.12 5.38 7.84
C GLN A 23 -0.86 5.82 6.58
N ILE A 24 -2.04 6.41 6.75
CA ILE A 24 -2.81 7.04 5.67
C ILE A 24 -2.67 8.57 5.78
N LEU A 25 -2.21 9.20 4.69
CA LEU A 25 -2.16 10.66 4.59
C LEU A 25 -3.56 11.20 4.28
N ILE A 26 -4.14 11.96 5.21
CA ILE A 26 -5.56 12.36 5.19
C ILE A 26 -5.89 13.24 3.98
N ASP A 27 -6.82 12.78 3.15
CA ASP A 27 -7.40 13.52 2.03
C ASP A 27 -8.82 13.02 1.74
N ASP A 28 -9.62 13.79 0.99
CA ASP A 28 -11.01 13.45 0.67
C ASP A 28 -11.12 12.11 -0.06
N ILE A 29 -10.13 11.76 -0.88
CA ILE A 29 -10.12 10.50 -1.65
C ILE A 29 -10.05 9.26 -0.76
N ASN A 30 -9.47 9.37 0.45
CA ASN A 30 -9.32 8.27 1.40
C ASN A 30 -10.23 8.42 2.63
N SER A 31 -11.29 9.23 2.49
CA SER A 31 -12.31 9.36 3.52
C SER A 31 -12.92 8.01 3.88
N GLY A 32 -13.00 7.70 5.16
CA GLY A 32 -13.50 6.40 5.67
C GLY A 32 -12.42 5.37 6.00
N TYR A 33 -11.18 5.54 5.53
CA TYR A 33 -10.04 4.69 5.90
C TYR A 33 -9.17 5.28 7.03
N GLN A 34 -9.44 6.53 7.40
CA GLN A 34 -8.61 7.34 8.29
C GLN A 34 -8.66 6.85 9.75
N GLY A 35 -7.52 6.89 10.44
CA GLY A 35 -7.42 6.76 11.91
C GLY A 35 -7.52 5.36 12.50
N GLN A 36 -7.87 4.34 11.73
CA GLN A 36 -7.91 2.94 12.19
C GLN A 36 -6.94 2.02 11.45
N MET A 37 -6.44 2.45 10.29
CA MET A 37 -5.57 1.65 9.42
C MET A 37 -4.13 2.13 9.52
N GLU A 38 -3.45 1.68 10.58
CA GLU A 38 -2.05 2.01 10.86
C GLU A 38 -1.25 0.75 11.19
N ASN A 39 -0.03 0.66 10.66
CA ASN A 39 0.88 -0.47 10.88
C ASN A 39 0.28 -1.84 10.54
N LEU A 40 -0.55 -1.89 9.49
CA LEU A 40 -1.19 -3.11 8.99
C LEU A 40 -0.35 -3.70 7.86
N ARG A 41 -0.18 -5.01 7.82
CA ARG A 41 0.49 -5.66 6.70
C ARG A 41 -0.41 -5.66 5.47
N VAL A 42 0.18 -5.48 4.30
CA VAL A 42 -0.50 -5.69 3.01
C VAL A 42 -0.36 -7.14 2.62
N LEU A 43 -1.48 -7.85 2.47
CA LEU A 43 -1.53 -9.26 2.10
C LEU A 43 -1.62 -9.42 0.59
N LYS A 44 -2.55 -8.68 -0.04
CA LYS A 44 -2.85 -8.82 -1.46
C LYS A 44 -3.06 -7.48 -2.14
N VAL A 45 -2.73 -7.46 -3.43
CA VAL A 45 -3.07 -6.39 -4.37
C VAL A 45 -3.89 -6.98 -5.50
N ASN A 46 -5.10 -6.48 -5.71
CA ASN A 46 -6.05 -6.97 -6.73
C ASN A 46 -6.25 -8.50 -6.71
N GLY A 47 -6.23 -9.10 -5.51
CA GLY A 47 -6.39 -10.54 -5.29
C GLY A 47 -5.12 -11.39 -5.40
N GLU A 48 -3.99 -10.81 -5.79
CA GLU A 48 -2.68 -11.47 -5.85
C GLU A 48 -1.84 -11.21 -4.59
N ASP A 49 -1.13 -12.23 -4.09
CA ASP A 49 -0.28 -12.10 -2.89
C ASP A 49 0.88 -11.12 -3.12
N VAL A 50 1.09 -10.22 -2.15
CA VAL A 50 2.21 -9.28 -2.18
C VAL A 50 3.48 -9.96 -1.72
N GLN A 51 4.47 -9.99 -2.60
CA GLN A 51 5.77 -10.62 -2.36
C GLN A 51 6.80 -9.64 -1.80
N SER A 52 6.86 -8.42 -2.35
CA SER A 52 7.80 -7.37 -1.96
C SER A 52 7.23 -5.98 -2.25
N LEU A 53 7.88 -4.92 -1.78
CA LEU A 53 7.45 -3.55 -2.06
C LEU A 53 7.57 -3.23 -3.56
N GLN A 54 8.63 -3.73 -4.21
CA GLN A 54 8.79 -3.62 -5.67
C GLN A 54 7.65 -4.32 -6.42
N HIS A 55 7.24 -5.51 -5.97
CA HIS A 55 6.12 -6.23 -6.58
C HIS A 55 4.82 -5.43 -6.46
N LEU A 56 4.54 -4.88 -5.27
CA LEU A 56 3.37 -4.03 -5.05
C LEU A 56 3.38 -2.79 -5.96
N TYR A 57 4.52 -2.09 -6.05
CA TYR A 57 4.67 -0.93 -6.92
C TYR A 57 4.36 -1.26 -8.39
N ASN A 58 4.99 -2.31 -8.92
CA ASN A 58 4.79 -2.73 -10.31
C ASN A 58 3.34 -3.12 -10.59
N LYS A 59 2.65 -3.74 -9.62
CA LYS A 59 1.24 -4.11 -9.76
C LYS A 59 0.32 -2.90 -9.78
N ILE A 60 0.57 -1.89 -8.95
CA ILE A 60 -0.23 -0.66 -8.93
C ILE A 60 0.02 0.17 -10.20
N GLU A 61 1.27 0.42 -10.56
CA GLU A 61 1.61 1.26 -11.72
C GLU A 61 1.25 0.60 -13.06
N GLY A 62 1.41 -0.73 -13.15
CA GLY A 62 1.10 -1.50 -14.35
C GLY A 62 -0.37 -1.90 -14.48
N SER A 63 -1.21 -1.64 -13.47
CA SER A 63 -2.62 -2.04 -13.50
C SER A 63 -3.44 -1.16 -14.46
N GLN A 64 -4.30 -1.81 -15.23
CA GLN A 64 -5.35 -1.16 -16.04
C GLN A 64 -6.73 -1.30 -15.40
N GLU A 65 -6.79 -1.76 -14.14
CA GLU A 65 -8.04 -1.88 -13.42
C GLU A 65 -8.54 -0.51 -12.96
N ASP A 66 -9.86 -0.32 -13.03
CA ASP A 66 -10.53 0.90 -12.57
C ASP A 66 -10.31 1.16 -11.07
N TYR A 67 -10.04 0.10 -10.30
CA TYR A 67 -9.86 0.15 -8.86
C TYR A 67 -8.56 -0.54 -8.44
N ALA A 68 -7.84 0.10 -7.53
CA ALA A 68 -6.77 -0.53 -6.77
C ALA A 68 -7.35 -1.07 -5.46
N ARG A 69 -7.26 -2.39 -5.26
CA ARG A 69 -7.69 -3.08 -4.04
C ARG A 69 -6.49 -3.59 -3.27
N LEU A 70 -6.39 -3.21 -2.00
CA LEU A 70 -5.42 -3.72 -1.05
C LEU A 70 -6.15 -4.49 0.05
N ASP A 71 -5.87 -5.78 0.19
CA ASP A 71 -6.31 -6.56 1.33
C ASP A 71 -5.22 -6.51 2.41
N LEU A 72 -5.59 -6.11 3.62
CA LEU A 72 -4.70 -5.90 4.76
C LEU A 72 -4.95 -6.95 5.85
N ASP A 73 -4.09 -6.99 6.86
CA ASP A 73 -4.38 -7.71 8.11
C ASP A 73 -5.68 -7.20 8.78
N ASP A 74 -6.20 -7.99 9.73
CA ASP A 74 -7.44 -7.71 10.48
C ASP A 74 -8.69 -7.57 9.57
N ASP A 75 -8.72 -8.35 8.48
CA ASP A 75 -9.80 -8.38 7.46
C ASP A 75 -10.13 -6.99 6.85
N CYS A 76 -9.19 -6.04 6.97
CA CYS A 76 -9.33 -4.70 6.47
C CYS A 76 -9.07 -4.67 4.95
N VAL A 77 -9.87 -3.90 4.21
CA VAL A 77 -9.72 -3.76 2.76
C VAL A 77 -9.77 -2.29 2.39
N VAL A 78 -8.80 -1.85 1.59
CA VAL A 78 -8.77 -0.50 1.01
C VAL A 78 -9.04 -0.63 -0.49
N ILE A 79 -10.04 0.11 -0.98
CA ILE A 79 -10.36 0.19 -2.40
C ILE A 79 -10.39 1.66 -2.80
N LEU A 80 -9.61 2.02 -3.82
CA LEU A 80 -9.55 3.37 -4.39
C LEU A 80 -9.71 3.29 -5.91
N ARG A 81 -10.35 4.29 -6.51
CA ARG A 81 -10.39 4.41 -7.98
C ARG A 81 -9.01 4.84 -8.47
N THR A 82 -8.41 4.07 -9.39
CA THR A 82 -7.02 4.24 -9.82
C THR A 82 -6.77 5.63 -10.39
N GLU A 83 -7.64 6.11 -11.27
CA GLU A 83 -7.54 7.43 -11.89
C GLU A 83 -7.62 8.57 -10.86
N ASP A 84 -8.54 8.48 -9.90
CA ASP A 84 -8.70 9.51 -8.87
C ASP A 84 -7.53 9.53 -7.89
N ALA A 85 -7.01 8.36 -7.55
CA ALA A 85 -5.86 8.22 -6.68
C ALA A 85 -4.63 8.88 -7.32
N LYS A 86 -4.42 8.71 -8.63
CA LYS A 86 -3.32 9.37 -9.37
C LYS A 86 -3.45 10.89 -9.33
N VAL A 87 -4.65 11.43 -9.57
CA VAL A 87 -4.89 12.89 -9.51
C VAL A 87 -4.73 13.43 -8.09
N ALA A 88 -5.21 12.70 -7.08
CA ALA A 88 -5.09 13.12 -5.69
C ALA A 88 -3.65 13.02 -5.16
N ASN A 89 -2.82 12.14 -5.73
CA ASN A 89 -1.44 11.92 -5.29
C ASN A 89 -0.63 13.22 -5.28
N GLU A 90 -0.66 14.00 -6.36
CA GLU A 90 0.06 15.28 -6.45
C GLU A 90 -0.37 16.25 -5.33
N ARG A 91 -1.69 16.40 -5.13
CA ARG A 91 -2.27 17.24 -4.08
C ARG A 91 -1.82 16.81 -2.68
N ILE A 92 -1.80 15.50 -2.41
CA ILE A 92 -1.42 14.94 -1.12
C ILE A 92 0.07 15.19 -0.86
N LEU A 93 0.95 14.94 -1.84
CA LEU A 93 2.38 15.18 -1.71
C LEU A 93 2.68 16.65 -1.38
N GLU A 94 2.05 17.58 -2.09
CA GLU A 94 2.22 19.02 -1.83
C GLU A 94 1.76 19.40 -0.42
N ARG A 95 0.58 18.93 -0.01
CA ARG A 95 0.01 19.21 1.32
C ARG A 95 0.91 18.72 2.45
N HIS A 96 1.53 17.56 2.27
CA HIS A 96 2.40 16.94 3.27
C HIS A 96 3.89 17.27 3.09
N ARG A 97 4.25 18.10 2.10
CA ARG A 97 5.63 18.48 1.76
C ARG A 97 6.54 17.29 1.48
N ILE A 98 6.00 16.30 0.78
CA ILE A 98 6.72 15.08 0.40
C ILE A 98 7.31 15.30 -1.00
N PRO A 99 8.63 15.15 -1.20
CA PRO A 99 9.28 15.49 -2.46
C PRO A 99 9.05 14.47 -3.58
N SER A 100 8.74 13.22 -3.25
CA SER A 100 8.49 12.14 -4.20
C SER A 100 7.53 11.11 -3.60
N SER A 101 6.60 10.58 -4.40
CA SER A 101 5.70 9.49 -3.99
C SER A 101 6.41 8.15 -3.80
N THR A 102 7.57 7.97 -4.43
CA THR A 102 8.35 6.73 -4.36
C THR A 102 9.81 7.00 -4.06
N SER A 103 10.44 6.03 -3.42
CA SER A 103 11.87 6.05 -3.19
C SER A 103 12.64 5.72 -4.48
N PRO A 104 13.89 6.22 -4.65
CA PRO A 104 14.63 6.06 -5.90
C PRO A 104 14.94 4.61 -6.30
N ASP A 105 14.94 3.68 -5.35
CA ASP A 105 15.17 2.26 -5.54
C ASP A 105 13.98 1.51 -6.15
N LEU A 106 12.79 2.11 -6.15
CA LEU A 106 11.59 1.54 -6.77
C LEU A 106 11.37 1.98 -8.23
N LEU A 107 12.11 3.01 -8.69
CA LEU A 107 11.99 3.65 -10.00
C LEU A 107 12.86 3.00 -11.09
#